data_AF-A0A6L6IKK9-F1
#
_entry.id   AF-A0A6L6IKK9-F1
#
_cell.length_a   1.000
_cell.length_b   1.000
_cell.length_c   1.000
_cell.angle_alpha   90.00
_cell.angle_beta   90.00
_cell.angle_gamma   90.00
#
_symmetry.space_group_name_H-M   'P 1'
#
loop_
_entity.id
_entity.type
_entity.pdbx_description
1 polymer ?
#
loop_
_entity_poly.entity_id
_entity_poly.type
_entity_poly.pdbx_seq_one_letter_code
_entity_poly.pdbx_strand_id
1 'polypeptide(L)'
;MHQENYRMAVIITPDSEDDPEWPGKHKWFDASEWLRMPQYVKINDYYLLNTQYAPVDNVHDIGITRRIQDAVKRSIHSEPELRPLGEMEPGEFSRLVRNSLSCEYLRTSFNHETLRPTEDFFLFSFTYNNQTYEVELLREKYKGGFIFMNYGRPVHKAGYWHGVSPAGYSWRDRLAGKAPDDAAGGVR
;
A
#
# COMPACT_ATOMS: atom_id res chain seq x y z
N MET A 1 -2.26 28.29 14.55
CA MET A 1 -3.22 27.41 13.84
C MET A 1 -2.75 26.89 12.48
N HIS A 2 -1.58 27.28 11.92
CA HIS A 2 -1.08 26.71 10.65
C HIS A 2 -0.15 25.51 10.80
N GLN A 3 0.34 25.19 12.01
CA GLN A 3 1.34 24.13 12.21
C GLN A 3 0.73 22.71 12.24
N GLU A 4 -0.52 22.53 12.65
CA GLU A 4 -1.13 21.20 12.74
C GLU A 4 -1.36 20.55 11.36
N ASN A 5 -1.59 21.37 10.32
CA ASN A 5 -1.79 20.87 8.96
C ASN A 5 -0.52 20.25 8.35
N TYR A 6 0.66 20.61 8.85
CA TYR A 6 1.94 20.17 8.30
C TYR A 6 2.62 19.06 9.09
N ARG A 7 2.07 18.71 10.26
CA ARG A 7 2.61 17.65 11.10
C ARG A 7 2.26 16.29 10.51
N MET A 8 3.26 15.42 10.40
CA MET A 8 3.14 14.03 9.96
C MET A 8 3.88 13.11 10.92
N ALA A 9 3.65 11.81 10.83
CA ALA A 9 4.27 10.78 11.65
C ALA A 9 4.77 9.60 10.79
N VAL A 10 5.85 8.98 11.28
CA VAL A 10 6.30 7.65 10.85
C VAL A 10 6.27 6.71 12.05
N ILE A 11 6.06 5.42 11.79
CA ILE A 11 6.18 4.37 12.80
C ILE A 11 7.61 3.83 12.74
N ILE A 12 8.27 3.76 13.88
CA ILE A 12 9.64 3.24 14.01
C ILE A 12 9.59 2.06 14.97
N THR A 13 10.14 0.93 14.59
CA THR A 13 10.37 -0.19 15.51
C THR A 13 11.53 0.19 16.44
N PRO A 14 11.33 0.21 17.77
CA PRO A 14 12.42 0.45 18.71
C PRO A 14 13.51 -0.61 18.61
N ASP A 15 14.74 -0.30 19.03
CA ASP A 15 15.88 -1.22 18.95
C ASP A 15 15.79 -2.41 19.93
N SER A 16 14.86 -2.36 20.90
CA SER A 16 14.70 -3.37 21.95
C SER A 16 13.24 -3.71 22.19
N GLU A 17 12.94 -5.00 22.41
CA GLU A 17 11.60 -5.47 22.79
C GLU A 17 11.17 -5.01 24.19
N ASP A 18 12.12 -4.60 25.02
CA ASP A 18 11.87 -4.08 26.37
C ASP A 18 11.52 -2.57 26.36
N ASP A 19 11.58 -1.92 25.19
CA ASP A 19 11.16 -0.53 25.04
C ASP A 19 9.64 -0.42 25.31
N PRO A 20 9.19 0.50 26.16
CA PRO A 20 7.76 0.68 26.44
C PRO A 20 6.94 1.04 25.19
N GLU A 21 7.58 1.49 24.12
CA GLU A 21 6.97 1.80 22.83
C GLU A 21 7.10 0.64 21.82
N TRP A 22 7.50 -0.57 22.24
CA TRP A 22 7.46 -1.77 21.40
C TRP A 22 6.00 -2.18 21.07
N PRO A 23 5.69 -2.62 19.84
CA PRO A 23 6.59 -2.81 18.70
C PRO A 23 6.77 -1.57 17.80
N GLY A 24 6.22 -0.41 18.16
CA GLY A 24 6.24 0.78 17.30
C GLY A 24 6.05 2.10 18.03
N LYS A 25 7.03 3.01 17.86
CA LYS A 25 6.98 4.39 18.30
C LYS A 25 6.53 5.32 17.18
N HIS A 26 5.66 6.27 17.50
CA HIS A 26 5.30 7.36 16.60
C HIS A 26 6.37 8.48 16.64
N LYS A 27 7.08 8.68 15.54
CA LYS A 27 7.99 9.84 15.37
C LYS A 27 7.28 10.91 14.55
N TRP A 28 6.90 11.99 15.24
CA TRP A 28 6.31 13.17 14.63
C TRP A 28 7.37 14.10 14.03
N PHE A 29 7.05 14.73 12.90
CA PHE A 29 7.93 15.68 12.22
C PHE A 29 7.14 16.73 11.43
N ASP A 30 7.81 17.81 11.06
CA ASP A 30 7.27 18.84 10.17
C ASP A 30 7.46 18.42 8.71
N ALA A 31 6.36 18.19 8.00
CA ALA A 31 6.33 17.84 6.58
C ALA A 31 5.94 19.03 5.68
N SER A 32 6.07 20.27 6.16
CA SER A 32 5.69 21.46 5.41
C SER A 32 6.42 21.62 4.07
N GLU A 33 7.64 21.10 3.93
CA GLU A 33 8.36 21.01 2.65
C GLU A 33 7.50 20.35 1.57
N TRP A 34 6.87 19.22 1.90
CA TRP A 34 6.06 18.43 0.97
C TRP A 34 4.64 18.94 0.87
N LEU A 35 4.01 19.24 2.01
CA LEU A 35 2.60 19.62 2.09
C LEU A 35 2.29 21.04 1.60
N ARG A 36 3.30 21.86 1.32
CA ARG A 36 3.12 23.12 0.59
C ARG A 36 3.08 22.91 -0.93
N MET A 37 3.53 21.75 -1.43
CA MET A 37 3.49 21.46 -2.86
C MET A 37 2.09 20.95 -3.25
N PRO A 38 1.49 21.47 -4.32
CA PRO A 38 0.18 20.99 -4.81
C PRO A 38 0.15 19.50 -5.17
N GLN A 39 1.33 18.91 -5.40
CA GLN A 39 1.52 17.49 -5.67
C GLN A 39 1.10 16.58 -4.50
N TYR A 40 1.20 17.06 -3.27
CA TYR A 40 0.95 16.25 -2.08
C TYR A 40 -0.33 16.71 -1.38
N VAL A 41 -1.30 15.80 -1.29
CA VAL A 41 -2.54 16.02 -0.53
C VAL A 41 -2.49 15.19 0.74
N LYS A 42 -2.58 15.84 1.91
CA LYS A 42 -2.64 15.13 3.20
C LYS A 42 -3.87 14.23 3.23
N ILE A 43 -3.69 12.95 3.56
CA ILE A 43 -4.80 12.01 3.77
C ILE A 43 -5.09 11.91 5.26
N ASN A 44 -4.05 11.61 6.04
CA ASN A 44 -4.06 11.59 7.50
C ASN A 44 -2.64 11.87 8.00
N ASP A 45 -2.33 11.56 9.26
CA ASP A 45 -1.00 11.83 9.82
C ASP A 45 0.13 10.93 9.28
N TYR A 46 -0.18 9.85 8.56
CA TYR A 46 0.81 8.89 8.06
C TYR A 46 0.90 8.85 6.54
N TYR A 47 -0.19 9.20 5.86
CA TYR A 47 -0.32 9.05 4.42
C TYR A 47 -0.61 10.36 3.72
N LEU A 48 -0.06 10.45 2.51
CA LEU A 48 -0.31 11.49 1.53
C LEU A 48 -0.79 10.85 0.23
N LEU A 49 -1.46 11.63 -0.59
CA LEU A 49 -1.63 11.34 -2.01
C LEU A 49 -0.55 12.09 -2.79
N ASN A 50 0.24 11.39 -3.59
CA ASN A 50 1.15 11.99 -4.55
C ASN A 50 0.47 12.04 -5.92
N THR A 51 0.04 13.21 -6.38
CA THR A 51 -0.67 13.34 -7.67
C THR A 51 0.25 13.22 -8.89
N GLN A 52 1.56 13.14 -8.69
CA GLN A 52 2.58 12.94 -9.72
C GLN A 52 3.41 11.68 -9.44
N TYR A 53 2.76 10.63 -8.92
CA TYR A 53 3.41 9.36 -8.67
C TYR A 53 3.96 8.76 -9.98
N ALA A 54 5.11 8.10 -9.90
CA ALA A 54 5.61 7.32 -11.04
C ALA A 54 4.72 6.09 -11.23
N PRO A 55 4.16 5.82 -12.42
CA PRO A 55 3.42 4.58 -12.69
C PRO A 55 4.25 3.32 -12.50
N VAL A 56 3.60 2.15 -12.52
CA VAL A 56 4.28 0.86 -12.57
C VAL A 56 4.52 0.51 -14.04
N ASP A 57 5.77 0.57 -14.49
CA ASP A 57 6.13 0.40 -15.91
C ASP A 57 5.77 -0.99 -16.46
N ASN A 58 6.02 -2.04 -15.68
CA ASN A 58 5.70 -3.42 -16.05
C ASN A 58 4.99 -4.12 -14.89
N VAL A 59 3.66 -4.12 -14.92
CA VAL A 59 2.81 -4.82 -13.94
C VAL A 59 3.08 -6.33 -13.93
N HIS A 60 3.55 -6.90 -15.04
CA HIS A 60 3.84 -8.33 -15.18
C HIS A 60 5.29 -8.71 -14.80
N ASP A 61 6.00 -7.81 -14.12
CA ASP A 61 7.34 -8.11 -13.61
C ASP A 61 7.32 -9.35 -12.70
N ILE A 62 8.34 -10.21 -12.84
CA ILE A 62 8.38 -11.46 -12.09
C ILE A 62 8.58 -11.23 -10.58
N GLY A 63 9.25 -10.15 -10.20
CA GLY A 63 9.36 -9.73 -8.81
C GLY A 63 8.01 -9.37 -8.21
N ILE A 64 7.16 -8.64 -8.95
CA ILE A 64 5.78 -8.33 -8.52
C ILE A 64 4.97 -9.62 -8.34
N THR A 65 4.92 -10.47 -9.37
CA THR A 65 4.12 -11.71 -9.30
C THR A 65 4.58 -12.63 -8.17
N ARG A 66 5.88 -12.71 -7.86
CA ARG A 66 6.40 -13.44 -6.68
C ARG A 66 5.86 -12.87 -5.37
N ARG A 67 5.80 -11.55 -5.20
CA ARG A 67 5.25 -10.94 -3.98
C ARG A 67 3.75 -11.17 -3.82
N ILE A 68 3.02 -11.17 -4.92
CA ILE A 68 1.60 -11.55 -4.92
C ILE A 68 1.46 -13.01 -4.50
N GLN A 69 2.28 -13.91 -5.04
CA GLN A 69 2.25 -15.33 -4.65
C GLN A 69 2.62 -15.55 -3.17
N ASP A 70 3.58 -14.77 -2.63
CA ASP A 70 3.90 -14.79 -1.20
C ASP A 70 2.69 -14.37 -0.34
N ALA A 71 1.90 -13.38 -0.80
CA ALA A 71 0.67 -12.99 -0.13
C ALA A 71 -0.42 -14.08 -0.24
N VAL A 72 -0.54 -14.72 -1.40
CA VAL A 72 -1.43 -15.88 -1.62
C VAL A 72 -1.14 -16.99 -0.60
N LYS A 73 0.13 -17.38 -0.45
CA LYS A 73 0.55 -18.42 0.52
C LYS A 73 0.11 -18.12 1.95
N ARG A 74 0.19 -16.85 2.35
CA ARG A 74 -0.23 -16.37 3.69
C ARG A 74 -1.75 -16.35 3.88
N SER A 75 -2.49 -16.35 2.77
CA SER A 75 -3.95 -16.18 2.77
C SER A 75 -4.70 -17.51 2.69
N ILE A 76 -4.00 -18.65 2.59
CA ILE A 76 -4.62 -19.98 2.43
C ILE A 76 -5.60 -20.32 3.56
N HIS A 77 -5.41 -19.76 4.76
CA HIS A 77 -6.35 -19.98 5.85
C HIS A 77 -7.69 -19.23 5.64
N SER A 78 -7.62 -17.98 5.19
CA SER A 78 -8.80 -17.13 4.95
C SER A 78 -9.45 -17.34 3.57
N GLU A 79 -8.65 -17.74 2.58
CA GLU A 79 -9.04 -17.97 1.19
C GLU A 79 -8.50 -19.36 0.73
N PRO A 80 -9.05 -20.48 1.24
CA PRO A 80 -8.52 -21.83 0.98
C PRO A 80 -8.49 -22.22 -0.49
N GLU A 81 -9.37 -21.65 -1.31
CA GLU A 81 -9.41 -21.87 -2.76
C GLU A 81 -8.15 -21.40 -3.48
N LEU A 82 -7.36 -20.51 -2.85
CA LEU A 82 -6.09 -20.03 -3.37
C LEU A 82 -4.92 -20.98 -3.13
N ARG A 83 -5.11 -22.08 -2.37
CA ARG A 83 -4.06 -23.06 -2.08
C ARG A 83 -3.30 -23.54 -3.33
N PRO A 84 -3.97 -23.91 -4.46
CA PRO A 84 -3.25 -24.34 -5.66
C PRO A 84 -2.31 -23.26 -6.20
N LEU A 85 -2.67 -21.98 -6.07
CA LEU A 85 -1.81 -20.88 -6.52
C LEU A 85 -0.61 -20.66 -5.59
N GLY A 86 -0.78 -20.88 -4.29
CA GLY A 86 0.30 -20.76 -3.30
C GLY A 86 1.34 -21.87 -3.42
N GLU A 87 0.93 -23.08 -3.81
CA GLU A 87 1.80 -24.26 -3.92
C GLU A 87 2.44 -24.41 -5.32
N MET A 88 1.94 -23.68 -6.31
CA MET A 88 2.42 -23.69 -7.70
C MET A 88 3.84 -23.12 -7.85
N GLU A 89 4.57 -23.58 -8.87
CA GLU A 89 5.87 -23.00 -9.21
C GLU A 89 5.76 -21.51 -9.60
N PRO A 90 6.67 -20.62 -9.15
CA PRO A 90 6.52 -19.18 -9.38
C PRO A 90 6.40 -18.77 -10.86
N GLY A 91 7.07 -19.51 -11.75
CA GLY A 91 6.98 -19.27 -13.19
C GLY A 91 5.61 -19.62 -13.78
N GLU A 92 4.94 -20.63 -13.23
CA GLU A 92 3.58 -21.01 -13.63
C GLU A 92 2.56 -20.01 -13.08
N PHE A 93 2.72 -19.60 -11.82
CA PHE A 93 1.87 -18.58 -11.21
C PHE A 93 1.91 -17.28 -12.01
N SER A 94 3.13 -16.82 -12.35
CA SER A 94 3.34 -15.62 -13.15
C SER A 94 2.64 -15.68 -14.50
N ARG A 95 2.68 -16.84 -15.20
CA ARG A 95 1.96 -17.03 -16.48
C ARG A 95 0.44 -17.04 -16.30
N LEU A 96 -0.05 -17.69 -15.24
CA LEU A 96 -1.48 -17.82 -14.96
C LEU A 96 -2.14 -16.46 -14.74
N VAL A 97 -1.54 -15.61 -13.90
CA VAL A 97 -2.14 -14.31 -13.55
C VAL A 97 -1.85 -13.22 -14.58
N ARG A 98 -0.93 -13.45 -15.52
CA ARG A 98 -0.42 -12.42 -16.44
C ARG A 98 -1.53 -11.62 -17.12
N ASN A 99 -2.53 -12.28 -17.66
CA ASN A 99 -3.57 -11.63 -18.46
C ASN A 99 -4.68 -10.98 -17.63
N SER A 100 -4.72 -11.23 -16.31
CA SER A 100 -5.72 -10.68 -15.39
C SER A 100 -5.15 -9.70 -14.37
N LEU A 101 -3.82 -9.50 -14.39
CA LEU A 101 -3.14 -8.64 -13.43
C LEU A 101 -3.32 -7.17 -13.78
N SER A 102 -3.75 -6.40 -12.80
CA SER A 102 -3.93 -4.94 -12.88
C SER A 102 -3.41 -4.27 -11.61
N CYS A 103 -3.24 -2.96 -11.65
CA CYS A 103 -2.66 -2.18 -10.56
C CYS A 103 -3.33 -0.81 -10.46
N GLU A 104 -3.65 -0.40 -9.22
CA GLU A 104 -4.12 0.94 -8.86
C GLU A 104 -3.11 1.58 -7.88
N TYR A 105 -2.78 2.85 -8.06
CA TYR A 105 -2.05 3.62 -7.06
C TYR A 105 -2.97 4.02 -5.91
N LEU A 106 -2.52 3.79 -4.67
CA LEU A 106 -3.33 4.07 -3.49
C LEU A 106 -2.92 5.38 -2.83
N ARG A 107 -1.71 5.43 -2.28
CA ARG A 107 -1.21 6.48 -1.37
C ARG A 107 0.30 6.36 -1.19
N THR A 108 0.90 7.33 -0.53
CA THR A 108 2.33 7.38 -0.21
C THR A 108 2.52 7.57 1.30
N SER A 109 3.44 6.83 1.92
CA SER A 109 3.97 7.11 3.26
C SER A 109 5.36 7.73 3.20
N PHE A 110 5.79 8.21 4.36
CA PHE A 110 7.13 8.70 4.58
C PHE A 110 8.07 7.56 4.97
N ASN A 111 9.22 7.53 4.33
CA ASN A 111 10.29 6.66 4.74
C ASN A 111 10.81 7.05 6.12
N HIS A 112 10.86 6.09 7.05
CA HIS A 112 11.11 6.36 8.46
C HIS A 112 12.53 6.90 8.76
N GLU A 113 13.51 6.58 7.91
CA GLU A 113 14.88 7.08 8.04
C GLU A 113 15.04 8.49 7.46
N THR A 114 14.56 8.70 6.24
CA THR A 114 14.79 9.95 5.48
C THR A 114 13.71 11.00 5.65
N LEU A 115 12.55 10.63 6.18
CA LEU A 115 11.35 11.46 6.29
C LEU A 115 10.91 12.06 4.93
N ARG A 116 11.16 11.33 3.84
CA ARG A 116 10.72 11.68 2.49
C ARG A 116 9.53 10.81 2.06
N PRO A 117 8.56 11.35 1.31
CA PRO A 117 7.39 10.61 0.85
C PRO A 117 7.76 9.73 -0.35
N THR A 118 8.44 8.61 -0.10
CA THR A 118 9.01 7.74 -1.15
C THR A 118 8.48 6.31 -1.14
N GLU A 119 7.57 6.02 -0.22
CA GLU A 119 7.00 4.68 -0.02
C GLU A 119 5.58 4.65 -0.59
N ASP A 120 5.45 4.16 -1.82
CA ASP A 120 4.18 4.20 -2.57
C ASP A 120 3.43 2.88 -2.45
N PHE A 121 2.17 2.94 -2.03
CA PHE A 121 1.28 1.79 -1.96
C PHE A 121 0.48 1.63 -3.24
N PHE A 122 0.40 0.40 -3.71
CA PHE A 122 -0.35 0.00 -4.89
C PHE A 122 -1.25 -1.18 -4.58
N LEU A 123 -2.47 -1.17 -5.10
CA LEU A 123 -3.39 -2.30 -5.05
C LEU A 123 -3.23 -3.10 -6.34
N PHE A 124 -2.68 -4.31 -6.22
CA PHE A 124 -2.62 -5.25 -7.33
C PHE A 124 -3.84 -6.16 -7.29
N SER A 125 -4.46 -6.37 -8.45
CA SER A 125 -5.61 -7.27 -8.58
C SER A 125 -5.38 -8.32 -9.65
N PHE A 126 -5.77 -9.56 -9.39
CA PHE A 126 -5.72 -10.67 -10.36
C PHE A 126 -7.01 -11.50 -10.28
N THR A 127 -7.35 -12.19 -11.37
CA THR A 127 -8.54 -13.05 -11.42
C THR A 127 -8.15 -14.51 -11.47
N TYR A 128 -8.81 -15.33 -10.64
CA TYR A 128 -8.69 -16.78 -10.59
C TYR A 128 -10.07 -17.40 -10.33
N ASN A 129 -10.44 -18.43 -11.11
CA ASN A 129 -11.75 -19.09 -11.00
C ASN A 129 -12.95 -18.12 -11.00
N ASN A 130 -12.94 -17.12 -11.90
CA ASN A 130 -13.95 -16.06 -12.01
C ASN A 130 -14.10 -15.17 -10.76
N GLN A 131 -13.19 -15.27 -9.79
CA GLN A 131 -13.11 -14.39 -8.64
C GLN A 131 -11.90 -13.47 -8.79
N THR A 132 -12.12 -12.17 -8.63
CA THR A 132 -11.02 -11.19 -8.56
C THR A 132 -10.56 -11.07 -7.11
N TYR A 133 -9.26 -11.10 -6.93
CA TYR A 133 -8.57 -10.94 -5.67
C TYR A 133 -7.64 -9.73 -5.74
N GLU A 134 -7.38 -9.10 -4.61
CA GLU A 134 -6.57 -7.91 -4.48
C GLU A 134 -5.57 -8.01 -3.32
N VAL A 135 -4.42 -7.35 -3.48
CA VAL A 135 -3.37 -7.26 -2.46
C VAL A 135 -2.68 -5.90 -2.56
N GLU A 136 -2.47 -5.26 -1.41
CA GLU A 136 -1.68 -4.04 -1.32
C GLU A 136 -0.19 -4.38 -1.24
N LEU A 137 0.60 -3.82 -2.15
CA LEU A 137 2.06 -3.91 -2.15
C LEU A 137 2.67 -2.52 -1.95
N LEU A 138 3.75 -2.45 -1.17
CA LEU A 138 4.57 -1.27 -1.01
C LEU A 138 5.70 -1.27 -2.05
N ARG A 139 5.86 -0.16 -2.76
CA ARG A 139 6.98 0.10 -3.66
C ARG A 139 8.09 0.87 -2.92
N GLU A 140 9.31 0.37 -3.03
CA GLU A 140 10.50 0.98 -2.44
C GLU A 140 11.60 1.15 -3.48
N LYS A 141 12.44 2.18 -3.28
CA LYS A 141 13.63 2.38 -4.10
C LYS A 141 14.73 1.39 -3.69
N TYR A 142 15.27 0.66 -4.66
CA TYR A 142 16.38 -0.26 -4.42
C TYR A 142 17.32 -0.29 -5.63
N LYS A 143 18.62 -0.06 -5.40
CA LYS A 143 19.69 -0.11 -6.42
C LYS A 143 19.36 0.64 -7.73
N GLY A 144 18.80 1.84 -7.63
CA GLY A 144 18.47 2.68 -8.79
C GLY A 144 17.17 2.32 -9.53
N GLY A 145 16.44 1.31 -9.06
CA GLY A 145 15.11 0.95 -9.54
C GLY A 145 14.10 0.84 -8.40
N PHE A 146 13.02 0.11 -8.66
CA PHE A 146 11.97 -0.17 -7.68
C PHE A 146 11.86 -1.66 -7.39
N ILE A 147 11.58 -1.99 -6.13
CA ILE A 147 11.10 -3.31 -5.72
C ILE A 147 9.72 -3.17 -5.07
N PHE A 148 8.98 -4.27 -5.04
CA PHE A 148 7.71 -4.37 -4.34
C PHE A 148 7.83 -5.31 -3.15
N MET A 149 7.12 -4.97 -2.09
CA MET A 149 7.09 -5.68 -0.81
C MET A 149 5.64 -5.85 -0.36
N ASN A 150 5.29 -7.02 0.15
CA ASN A 150 3.94 -7.29 0.65
C ASN A 150 3.81 -7.12 2.18
N TYR A 151 4.93 -7.04 2.93
CA TYR A 151 4.95 -6.88 4.40
C TYR A 151 3.91 -7.70 5.17
N GLY A 152 3.68 -8.94 4.74
CA GLY A 152 2.72 -9.84 5.39
C GLY A 152 1.25 -9.55 5.11
N ARG A 153 0.91 -8.57 4.26
CA ARG A 153 -0.46 -8.26 3.86
C ARG A 153 -1.05 -9.45 3.09
N PRO A 154 -2.21 -9.97 3.53
CA PRO A 154 -2.88 -11.05 2.83
C PRO A 154 -3.58 -10.55 1.56
N VAL A 155 -3.99 -11.52 0.76
CA VAL A 155 -4.89 -11.36 -0.37
C VAL A 155 -6.32 -11.37 0.15
N HIS A 156 -7.15 -10.51 -0.43
CA HIS A 156 -8.60 -10.48 -0.18
C HIS A 156 -9.37 -10.56 -1.50
N LYS A 157 -10.66 -10.84 -1.43
CA LYS A 157 -11.55 -10.64 -2.59
C LYS A 157 -11.65 -9.15 -2.93
N ALA A 158 -11.78 -8.87 -4.22
CA ALA A 158 -11.86 -7.51 -4.74
C ALA A 158 -12.93 -6.68 -4.04
N GLY A 159 -12.60 -5.43 -3.71
CA GLY A 159 -13.45 -4.50 -2.99
C GLY A 159 -13.24 -4.48 -1.47
N TYR A 160 -12.42 -5.37 -0.91
CA TYR A 160 -12.07 -5.36 0.50
C TYR A 160 -11.40 -4.06 0.93
N TRP A 161 -10.31 -3.65 0.27
CA TRP A 161 -9.50 -2.49 0.63
C TRP A 161 -10.33 -1.20 0.68
N HIS A 162 -11.27 -1.07 -0.25
CA HIS A 162 -12.16 0.10 -0.32
C HIS A 162 -13.47 -0.06 0.47
N GLY A 163 -13.76 -1.26 0.96
CA GLY A 163 -14.98 -1.60 1.69
C GLY A 163 -14.80 -1.75 3.19
N VAL A 164 -13.57 -1.94 3.69
CA VAL A 164 -13.29 -1.96 5.13
C VAL A 164 -13.34 -0.57 5.73
N SER A 165 -13.92 -0.43 6.92
CA SER A 165 -14.03 0.87 7.62
C SER A 165 -12.89 1.07 8.63
N PRO A 166 -12.24 2.26 8.67
CA PRO A 166 -12.39 3.32 7.68
C PRO A 166 -11.73 2.90 6.36
N ALA A 167 -12.42 3.17 5.26
CA ALA A 167 -11.84 2.92 3.95
C ALA A 167 -10.66 3.87 3.78
N GLY A 168 -9.54 3.34 3.29
CA GLY A 168 -8.42 4.20 2.94
C GLY A 168 -8.87 5.16 1.83
N TYR A 169 -8.65 6.46 2.00
CA TYR A 169 -8.76 7.38 0.86
C TYR A 169 -7.66 7.05 -0.15
N SER A 170 -8.02 6.87 -1.42
CA SER A 170 -7.07 6.57 -2.50
C SER A 170 -7.12 7.57 -3.65
N TRP A 171 -6.24 7.38 -4.63
CA TRP A 171 -6.28 8.08 -5.92
C TRP A 171 -7.65 7.97 -6.61
N ARG A 172 -8.31 6.82 -6.52
CA ARG A 172 -9.64 6.61 -7.09
C ARG A 172 -10.70 7.51 -6.44
N ASP A 173 -10.65 7.71 -5.13
CA ASP A 173 -11.56 8.63 -4.44
C ASP A 173 -11.31 10.08 -4.85
N ARG A 174 -10.03 10.46 -5.03
CA ARG A 174 -9.66 11.78 -5.55
C ARG A 174 -10.24 12.03 -6.94
N LEU A 175 -10.17 11.05 -7.83
CA LEU A 175 -10.74 11.12 -9.19
C LEU A 175 -12.27 11.19 -9.16
N ALA A 176 -12.91 10.55 -8.18
CA ALA A 176 -14.35 10.64 -7.95
C ALA A 176 -14.79 11.96 -7.28
N GLY A 177 -13.85 12.87 -6.96
CA GLY A 177 -14.13 14.16 -6.37
C GLY A 177 -14.39 14.16 -4.86
N LYS A 178 -14.09 13.07 -4.16
CA LYS A 178 -14.20 13.01 -2.69
C LYS A 178 -13.05 13.75 -2.01
N ALA A 179 -13.26 14.26 -0.80
CA ALA A 179 -12.17 14.74 0.06
C ALA A 179 -11.66 13.63 1.01
N PRO A 180 -10.41 13.71 1.51
CA PRO A 180 -9.88 12.74 2.49
C PRO A 180 -10.76 12.57 3.74
N ASP A 181 -11.34 13.67 4.23
CA ASP A 181 -12.22 13.65 5.41
C ASP A 181 -13.60 13.03 5.13
N ASP A 182 -14.01 12.91 3.87
CA ASP A 182 -15.28 12.29 3.47
C ASP A 182 -15.18 10.75 3.41
N ALA A 183 -13.96 10.20 3.30
CA ALA A 183 -13.72 8.76 3.19
C ALA A 183 -13.59 8.06 4.56
N ALA A 184 -13.10 8.78 5.57
CA ALA A 184 -13.16 8.35 6.96
C ALA A 184 -14.55 8.71 7.50
N GLY A 185 -15.49 7.75 7.48
CA GLY A 185 -16.79 7.91 8.14
C GLY A 185 -16.60 8.54 9.51
N GLY A 186 -17.05 9.78 9.63
CA GLY A 186 -16.57 10.71 10.65
C GLY A 186 -16.75 10.19 12.06
N VAL A 187 -15.69 10.31 12.86
CA VAL A 187 -15.82 10.57 14.29
C VAL A 187 -14.94 11.78 14.56
N ARG A 188 -15.60 12.94 14.69
CA ARG A 188 -15.05 14.12 15.37
C ARG A 188 -14.95 13.85 16.86
#